data_AF-A0A0F9DG78-F1
#
_entry.id   AF-A0A0F9DG78-F1
#
_cell.length_a   1.000
_cell.length_b   1.000
_cell.length_c   1.000
_cell.angle_alpha   90.00
_cell.angle_beta   90.00
_cell.angle_gamma   90.00
#
_symmetry.space_group_name_H-M   'P 1'
#
loop_
_entity.id
_entity.type
_entity.pdbx_description
1 polymer ?
#
loop_
_entity_poly.entity_id
_entity_poly.type
_entity_poly.pdbx_seq_one_letter_code
_entity_poly.pdbx_strand_id
1 'polypeptide(L)' 'LLEAVENDAEPAISGSDNLMTMALVEACYRSIDESRAIEVKEITSG' A
#
# COMPACT_ATOMS: atom_id res chain seq x y z
N LEU A 1 -12.83 -9.52 -2.88
CA LEU A 1 -12.91 -8.05 -3.09
C LEU A 1 -14.07 -7.70 -4.01
N LEU A 2 -14.03 -8.01 -5.31
CA LEU A 2 -15.13 -7.66 -6.23
C LEU A 2 -16.49 -8.29 -5.84
N GLU A 3 -16.50 -9.58 -5.51
CA GLU A 3 -17.70 -10.28 -5.00
C GLU A 3 -18.20 -9.71 -3.65
N ALA A 4 -17.29 -9.28 -2.78
CA ALA A 4 -17.64 -8.72 -1.48
C ALA A 4 -18.23 -7.31 -1.61
N VAL A 5 -17.71 -6.50 -2.55
CA VAL A 5 -18.27 -5.19 -2.91
C VAL A 5 -19.67 -5.33 -3.51
N GLU A 6 -19.89 -6.33 -4.36
CA GLU A 6 -21.20 -6.59 -4.96
C GLU A 6 -22.26 -7.00 -3.93
N ASN A 7 -21.84 -7.72 -2.88
CA ASN A 7 -22.73 -8.23 -1.84
C ASN A 7 -22.78 -7.36 -0.56
N ASP A 8 -22.20 -6.15 -0.59
CA ASP A 8 -22.05 -5.25 0.57
C ASP A 8 -21.50 -5.97 1.82
N ALA A 9 -20.55 -6.88 1.59
CA ALA A 9 -19.95 -7.73 2.60
C ALA A 9 -18.49 -7.35 2.82
N GLU A 10 -18.00 -7.56 4.05
CA GLU A 10 -16.59 -7.30 4.37
C GLU A 10 -15.68 -8.29 3.60
N PRO A 11 -14.74 -7.81 2.76
CA PRO A 11 -13.83 -8.69 2.03
C PRO A 11 -12.84 -9.38 2.96
N ALA A 12 -12.48 -10.64 2.66
CA ALA A 12 -11.46 -11.39 3.40
C ALA A 12 -10.04 -10.77 3.37
N ILE A 13 -9.79 -9.87 2.42
CA ILE A 13 -8.59 -9.02 2.35
C ILE A 13 -9.10 -7.61 2.09
N SER A 14 -8.91 -6.71 3.05
CA SER A 14 -9.33 -5.33 2.93
C SER A 14 -8.34 -4.55 2.06
N GLY A 15 -8.80 -3.46 1.44
CA GLY A 15 -7.89 -2.54 0.73
C GLY A 15 -6.80 -1.98 1.65
N SER A 16 -7.13 -1.80 2.92
CA SER A 16 -6.24 -1.34 3.99
C SER A 16 -5.08 -2.28 4.24
N ASP A 17 -5.30 -3.59 4.17
CA ASP A 17 -4.24 -4.60 4.35
C ASP A 17 -3.18 -4.49 3.25
N ASN A 18 -3.58 -4.07 2.05
CA ASN A 18 -2.67 -3.92 0.92
C ASN A 18 -1.99 -2.53 0.88
N LEU A 19 -2.44 -1.56 1.67
CA LEU A 19 -1.85 -0.21 1.68
C LEU A 19 -0.36 -0.25 2.05
N MET A 20 0.02 -1.11 3.01
CA MET A 20 1.43 -1.24 3.42
C MET A 20 2.30 -1.86 2.32
N THR A 21 1.75 -2.81 1.55
CA THR A 21 2.41 -3.37 0.37
C THR A 21 2.64 -2.29 -0.69
N MET A 22 1.63 -1.46 -0.96
CA MET A 22 1.74 -0.35 -1.91
C MET A 22 2.74 0.71 -1.44
N ALA A 23 2.78 1.00 -0.13
CA ALA A 23 3.74 1.92 0.45
C ALA A 23 5.19 1.43 0.30
N LEU A 24 5.42 0.11 0.37
CA LEU A 24 6.73 -0.47 0.12
C LEU A 24 7.16 -0.33 -1.36
N VAL A 25 6.23 -0.58 -2.29
CA VAL A 25 6.49 -0.41 -3.74
C VAL A 25 6.89 1.03 -4.04
N GLU A 26 6.17 2.01 -3.51
CA GLU A 26 6.48 3.44 -3.66
C GLU A 26 7.86 3.79 -3.06
N ALA A 27 8.17 3.29 -1.85
CA ALA A 27 9.47 3.51 -1.22
C ALA A 27 10.61 2.95 -2.08
N CYS A 28 10.42 1.81 -2.75
CA CYS A 28 11.42 1.25 -3.66
C CYS A 28 11.66 2.13 -4.90
N TYR A 29 10.61 2.64 -5.53
CA TYR A 29 10.74 3.55 -6.66
C TYR A 29 11.46 4.83 -6.27
N ARG A 30 11.02 5.48 -5.18
CA ARG A 30 11.67 6.69 -4.66
C ARG A 30 13.11 6.46 -4.23
N SER A 31 13.44 5.28 -3.71
CA SER A 31 14.80 4.92 -3.33
C SER A 31 15.76 4.91 -4.53
N ILE A 32 15.28 4.45 -5.69
CA ILE A 32 16.06 4.47 -6.93
C ILE A 32 16.34 5.92 -7.35
N ASP A 33 15.31 6.77 -7.34
CA ASP A 33 15.42 8.16 -7.76
C ASP A 33 16.29 8.99 -6.82
N GLU A 34 16.14 8.80 -5.50
CA GLU A 34 16.89 9.52 -4.48
C GLU A 34 18.27 8.89 -4.17
N SER A 35 18.56 7.72 -4.73
CA SER A 35 19.77 6.92 -4.46
C SER A 35 20.05 6.72 -2.96
N ARG A 36 18.98 6.61 -2.15
CA ARG A 36 19.04 6.35 -0.70
C ARG A 36 17.87 5.47 -0.28
N ALA A 37 18.01 4.77 0.84
CA ALA A 37 16.88 4.09 1.44
C ALA A 37 15.77 5.08 1.84
N ILE A 38 14.53 4.71 1.55
CA ILE A 38 13.30 5.42 1.95
C ILE A 38 12.59 4.55 2.97
N GLU A 39 12.33 5.10 4.15
CA GLU A 39 11.54 4.41 5.17
C GLU A 39 10.06 4.39 4.78
N VAL A 40 9.35 3.28 5.00
CA VAL A 40 7.92 3.16 4.66
C VAL A 40 7.08 4.24 5.36
N LYS A 41 7.52 4.69 6.56
CA LYS A 41 6.89 5.79 7.30
C LYS A 41 6.93 7.12 6.54
N GLU A 42 7.92 7.35 5.67
CA GLU A 42 7.99 8.53 4.81
C GLU A 42 6.89 8.54 3.72
N ILE A 43 6.26 7.38 3.44
CA ILE A 43 5.16 7.25 2.48
C ILE A 43 3.80 7.32 3.18
N THR A 44 3.67 6.70 4.36
CA THR A 44 2.38 6.57 5.05
C THR A 44 2.02 7.74 5.97
N SER A 45 2.94 8.68 6.21
CA SER A 45 2.73 9.82 7.13
C SER A 45 2.30 11.12 6.41
N GLY A 46 1.66 11.01 5.24
CA GLY A 46 1.18 12.14 4.42
C GLY A 46 -0.22 12.62 4.79
#